data_AF-A0A413C512-F1
#
_entry.id   AF-A0A413C512-F1
#
_cell.length_a   1.000
_cell.length_b   1.000
_cell.length_c   1.000
_cell.angle_alpha   90.00
_cell.angle_beta   90.00
_cell.angle_gamma   90.00
#
_symmetry.space_group_name_H-M   'P 1'
#
loop_
_entity.id
_entity.type
_entity.pdbx_description
1 polymer ?
#
loop_
_entity_poly.entity_id
_entity_poly.type
_entity_poly.pdbx_seq_one_letter_code
_entity_poly.pdbx_strand_id
1 'polypeptide(L)'
;MKKKFDFSAEMAEAESIKSNPKNEYQEEENRLLDINAQELVKLNDNVFKLRTDVKNLSDSIRECKPIISEEMQKMAVEFGARLLCDFLSQIESKCKEAERRIKKADNAIHIPATTFYITIIILVALSSFFVSMIVANAEILHSALIWKAVVIYILIAILGIAMAIIVPKILDKWT
;
A
#
# COMPACT_ATOMS: atom_id res chain seq x y z
N MET A 1 122.67 7.52 -29.47
CA MET A 1 122.15 6.51 -28.52
C MET A 1 120.64 6.45 -28.67
N LYS A 2 120.08 5.32 -29.14
CA LYS A 2 118.63 5.13 -29.25
C LYS A 2 118.07 4.79 -27.87
N LYS A 3 117.16 5.60 -27.34
CA LYS A 3 116.36 5.28 -26.14
C LYS A 3 115.57 4.00 -26.44
N LYS A 4 115.83 2.92 -25.70
CA LYS A 4 114.99 1.71 -25.77
C LYS A 4 113.63 2.05 -25.17
N PHE A 5 112.58 1.71 -25.91
CA PHE A 5 111.20 1.80 -25.46
C PHE A 5 110.97 0.69 -24.41
N ASP A 6 110.52 1.05 -23.22
CA ASP A 6 110.28 0.12 -22.12
C ASP A 6 108.80 -0.23 -22.07
N PHE A 7 108.45 -1.40 -22.63
CA PHE A 7 107.09 -1.94 -22.67
C PHE A 7 106.54 -2.32 -21.29
N SER A 8 107.36 -2.30 -20.23
CA SER A 8 106.91 -2.65 -18.88
C SER A 8 106.01 -1.57 -18.29
N ALA A 9 106.28 -0.30 -18.60
CA ALA A 9 105.45 0.82 -18.12
C ALA A 9 104.08 0.83 -18.80
N GLU A 10 104.04 0.56 -20.10
CA GLU A 10 102.80 0.55 -20.89
C GLU A 10 101.93 -0.69 -20.59
N MET A 11 102.54 -1.84 -20.29
CA MET A 11 101.80 -3.01 -19.78
C MET A 11 101.23 -2.79 -18.36
N ALA A 12 101.98 -2.15 -17.47
CA ALA A 12 101.50 -1.84 -16.12
C ALA A 12 100.32 -0.85 -16.13
N GLU A 13 100.35 0.12 -17.05
CA GLU A 13 99.24 1.07 -17.26
C GLU A 13 98.00 0.36 -17.82
N ALA A 14 98.16 -0.55 -18.79
CA ALA A 14 97.06 -1.34 -19.35
C ALA A 14 96.47 -2.38 -18.36
N GLU A 15 97.28 -2.96 -17.46
CA GLU A 15 96.79 -3.84 -16.39
C GLU A 15 96.04 -3.07 -15.29
N SER A 16 96.41 -1.80 -15.04
CA SER A 16 95.73 -0.94 -14.06
C SER A 16 94.33 -0.49 -14.50
N ILE A 17 94.08 -0.43 -15.81
CA ILE A 17 92.78 -0.05 -16.40
C ILE A 17 91.80 -1.25 -16.46
N LYS A 18 92.21 -2.44 -16.00
CA LYS A 18 91.31 -3.59 -15.86
C LYS A 18 90.46 -3.45 -14.59
N SER A 19 89.74 -2.34 -14.42
CA SER A 19 88.62 -2.28 -13.48
C SER A 19 87.68 -3.40 -13.87
N ASN A 20 87.50 -4.38 -12.97
CA ASN A 20 86.78 -5.62 -13.24
C ASN A 20 85.31 -5.31 -13.54
N PRO A 21 84.87 -5.22 -14.81
CA PRO A 21 83.52 -4.74 -15.14
C PRO A 21 82.46 -5.71 -14.59
N LYS A 22 82.86 -6.98 -14.46
CA LYS A 22 82.04 -8.07 -13.94
C LYS A 22 81.61 -7.86 -12.48
N ASN A 23 82.37 -7.10 -11.68
CA ASN A 23 82.07 -6.86 -10.27
C ASN A 23 81.02 -5.74 -10.10
N GLU A 24 81.11 -4.65 -10.88
CA GLU A 24 80.12 -3.56 -10.86
C GLU A 24 78.73 -4.07 -11.27
N TYR A 25 78.63 -4.87 -12.33
CA TYR A 25 77.36 -5.46 -12.74
C TYR A 25 76.74 -6.37 -11.66
N GLN A 26 77.55 -7.17 -10.97
CA GLN A 26 77.08 -8.04 -9.89
C GLN A 26 76.63 -7.27 -8.65
N GLU A 27 77.33 -6.17 -8.34
CA GLU A 27 76.98 -5.29 -7.23
C GLU A 27 75.67 -4.53 -7.51
N GLU A 28 75.47 -4.07 -8.75
CA GLU A 28 74.23 -3.43 -9.19
C GLU A 28 73.05 -4.41 -9.23
N GLU A 29 73.26 -5.64 -9.70
CA GLU A 29 72.25 -6.71 -9.66
C GLU A 29 71.82 -7.03 -8.21
N ASN A 30 72.78 -7.18 -7.29
CA ASN A 30 72.49 -7.40 -5.88
C ASN A 30 71.73 -6.22 -5.25
N ARG A 31 72.07 -4.99 -5.62
CA ARG A 31 71.35 -3.78 -5.17
C ARG A 31 69.90 -3.77 -5.67
N LEU A 32 69.68 -4.13 -6.93
CA LEU A 32 68.33 -4.23 -7.50
C LEU A 32 67.51 -5.36 -6.87
N LEU A 33 68.14 -6.49 -6.56
CA LEU A 33 67.51 -7.60 -5.84
C LEU A 33 67.07 -7.20 -4.44
N ASP A 34 67.89 -6.45 -3.70
CA ASP A 34 67.54 -5.96 -2.36
C ASP A 34 66.35 -4.97 -2.40
N ILE A 35 66.37 -4.04 -3.37
CA ILE A 35 65.25 -3.12 -3.60
C ILE A 35 63.97 -3.88 -3.93
N ASN A 36 64.05 -4.87 -4.84
CA ASN A 36 62.90 -5.68 -5.21
C ASN A 36 62.37 -6.51 -4.03
N ALA A 37 63.25 -7.06 -3.19
CA ALA A 37 62.85 -7.76 -1.98
C ALA A 37 62.12 -6.83 -1.00
N GLN A 38 62.63 -5.61 -0.81
CA GLN A 38 62.00 -4.61 0.05
C GLN A 38 60.63 -4.17 -0.48
N GLU A 39 60.51 -3.93 -1.78
CA GLU A 39 59.23 -3.59 -2.42
C GLU A 39 58.23 -4.75 -2.36
N LEU A 40 58.68 -6.00 -2.46
CA LEU A 40 57.81 -7.17 -2.29
C LEU A 40 57.22 -7.22 -0.88
N VAL A 41 58.02 -6.93 0.16
CA VAL A 41 57.55 -6.88 1.55
C VAL A 41 56.50 -5.79 1.71
N LYS A 42 56.75 -4.57 1.21
CA LYS A 42 55.77 -3.47 1.25
C LYS A 42 54.49 -3.81 0.50
N LEU A 43 54.60 -4.41 -0.67
CA LEU A 43 53.45 -4.84 -1.45
C LEU A 43 52.62 -5.87 -0.69
N ASN A 44 53.28 -6.84 -0.04
CA ASN A 44 52.61 -7.85 0.76
C ASN A 44 51.88 -7.24 1.97
N ASP A 45 52.51 -6.30 2.68
CA ASP A 45 51.88 -5.58 3.79
C ASP A 45 50.66 -4.78 3.32
N ASN A 46 50.76 -4.10 2.18
CA ASN A 46 49.65 -3.36 1.58
C ASN A 46 48.51 -4.30 1.16
N VAL A 47 48.82 -5.47 0.58
CA VAL A 47 47.83 -6.49 0.22
C VAL A 47 47.13 -7.03 1.47
N PHE A 48 47.87 -7.27 2.56
CA PHE A 48 47.30 -7.71 3.83
C PHE A 48 46.37 -6.66 4.44
N LYS A 49 46.79 -5.40 4.43
CA LYS A 49 45.97 -4.27 4.89
C LYS A 49 44.70 -4.13 4.04
N LEU A 50 44.84 -4.16 2.72
CA LEU A 50 43.70 -4.09 1.79
C LEU A 50 42.71 -5.24 2.04
N ARG A 51 43.20 -6.47 2.25
CA ARG A 51 42.36 -7.62 2.58
C ARG A 51 41.57 -7.39 3.87
N THR A 52 42.21 -6.79 4.88
CA THR A 52 41.57 -6.47 6.15
C THR A 52 40.50 -5.40 5.99
N ASP A 53 40.80 -4.33 5.27
CA ASP A 53 39.86 -3.24 5.01
C ASP A 53 38.64 -3.72 4.20
N VAL A 54 38.86 -4.56 3.18
CA VAL A 54 37.79 -5.19 2.38
C VAL A 54 36.92 -6.11 3.25
N LYS A 55 37.52 -6.85 4.18
CA LYS A 55 36.76 -7.70 5.11
C LYS A 55 35.89 -6.86 6.04
N ASN A 56 36.44 -5.81 6.64
CA ASN A 56 35.69 -4.90 7.51
C ASN A 56 34.53 -4.25 6.75
N LEU A 57 34.76 -3.80 5.51
CA LEU A 57 33.71 -3.25 4.67
C LEU A 57 32.60 -4.28 4.38
N SER A 58 32.98 -5.52 4.06
CA SER A 58 32.03 -6.61 3.82
C SER A 58 31.17 -6.89 5.06
N ASP A 59 31.77 -6.89 6.25
CA ASP A 59 31.05 -7.12 7.50
C ASP A 59 30.08 -5.95 7.79
N SER A 60 30.50 -4.70 7.59
CA SER A 60 29.63 -3.53 7.70
C SER A 60 28.45 -3.57 6.71
N ILE A 61 28.68 -4.01 5.46
CA ILE A 61 27.60 -4.17 4.47
C ILE A 61 26.61 -5.23 4.92
N ARG A 62 27.10 -6.34 5.49
CA ARG A 62 26.25 -7.43 5.99
C ARG A 62 25.38 -6.99 7.16
N GLU A 63 25.89 -6.12 8.04
CA GLU A 63 25.15 -5.53 9.15
C GLU A 63 24.14 -4.46 8.69
N CYS A 64 24.50 -3.66 7.69
CA CYS A 64 23.63 -2.61 7.15
C CYS A 64 22.40 -3.17 6.41
N LYS A 65 22.53 -4.33 5.73
CA LYS A 65 21.45 -4.96 4.97
C LYS A 65 20.15 -5.21 5.77
N PRO A 66 20.18 -5.86 6.96
CA PRO A 66 18.97 -6.04 7.77
C PRO A 66 18.43 -4.72 8.31
N ILE A 67 19.28 -3.76 8.70
CA ILE A 67 18.86 -2.45 9.23
C ILE A 67 18.04 -1.69 8.17
N ILE A 68 18.54 -1.62 6.93
CA ILE A 68 17.82 -0.99 5.83
C ILE A 68 16.48 -1.71 5.58
N SER A 69 16.47 -3.05 5.64
CA SER A 69 15.25 -3.83 5.46
C SER A 69 14.22 -3.56 6.55
N GLU A 70 14.63 -3.43 7.81
CA GLU A 70 13.76 -3.17 8.95
C GLU A 70 13.18 -1.76 8.91
N GLU A 71 14.01 -0.74 8.65
CA GLU A 71 13.56 0.65 8.48
C GLU A 71 12.61 0.80 7.29
N MET A 72 12.89 0.11 6.17
CA MET A 72 12.00 0.11 5.01
C MET A 72 10.66 -0.54 5.32
N GLN A 73 10.65 -1.65 6.08
CA GLN A 73 9.41 -2.27 6.55
C GLN A 73 8.63 -1.35 7.49
N LYS A 74 9.30 -0.72 8.45
CA LYS A 74 8.68 0.24 9.39
C LYS A 74 8.05 1.42 8.66
N MET A 75 8.75 1.99 7.68
CA MET A 75 8.22 3.07 6.85
C MET A 75 7.00 2.62 6.03
N ALA A 76 7.03 1.41 5.47
CA ALA A 76 5.89 0.85 4.73
C ALA A 76 4.66 0.64 5.63
N VAL A 77 4.86 0.16 6.86
CA VAL A 77 3.78 0.00 7.85
C VAL A 77 3.20 1.35 8.26
N GLU A 78 4.05 2.34 8.56
CA GLU A 78 3.61 3.68 8.95
C GLU A 78 2.87 4.39 7.81
N PHE A 79 3.36 4.26 6.58
CA PHE A 79 2.68 4.76 5.39
C PHE A 79 1.31 4.10 5.20
N GLY A 80 1.23 2.78 5.31
CA GLY A 80 -0.01 2.03 5.22
C GLY A 80 -1.02 2.45 6.29
N ALA A 81 -0.58 2.64 7.53
CA ALA A 81 -1.43 3.10 8.63
C ALA A 81 -2.00 4.51 8.37
N ARG A 82 -1.17 5.46 7.92
CA ARG A 82 -1.63 6.82 7.57
C ARG A 82 -2.64 6.78 6.43
N LEU A 83 -2.35 6.03 5.38
CA LEU A 83 -3.23 5.90 4.22
C LEU A 83 -4.60 5.32 4.61
N LEU A 84 -4.61 4.29 5.48
CA LEU A 84 -5.85 3.70 5.98
C LEU A 84 -6.66 4.70 6.82
N CYS A 85 -6.03 5.50 7.67
CA CYS A 85 -6.71 6.55 8.43
C CYS A 85 -7.35 7.60 7.50
N ASP A 86 -6.64 8.03 6.46
CA ASP A 86 -7.17 8.99 5.49
C ASP A 86 -8.36 8.42 4.72
N PHE A 87 -8.29 7.15 4.31
CA PHE A 87 -9.40 6.48 3.65
C PHE A 87 -10.61 6.31 4.57
N LEU A 88 -10.40 5.91 5.82
CA LEU A 88 -11.47 5.78 6.81
C LEU A 88 -12.16 7.13 7.06
N SER A 89 -11.39 8.21 7.21
CA SER A 89 -11.92 9.57 7.37
C SER A 89 -12.76 10.00 6.15
N GLN A 90 -12.28 9.72 4.94
CA GLN A 90 -13.03 10.00 3.72
C GLN A 90 -14.34 9.20 3.65
N ILE A 91 -14.31 7.91 3.94
CA ILE A 91 -15.50 7.05 3.97
C ILE A 91 -16.49 7.57 5.01
N GLU A 92 -16.04 7.85 6.23
CA GLU A 92 -16.90 8.36 7.29
C GLU A 92 -17.57 9.68 6.89
N SER A 93 -16.81 10.60 6.27
CA SER A 93 -17.35 11.86 5.79
C SER A 93 -18.43 11.66 4.71
N LYS A 94 -18.23 10.71 3.79
CA LYS A 94 -19.17 10.36 2.73
C LYS A 94 -20.41 9.66 3.26
N CYS A 95 -20.26 8.78 4.24
CA CYS A 95 -21.37 8.15 4.94
C CYS A 95 -22.22 9.21 5.66
N LYS A 96 -21.61 10.14 6.39
CA LYS A 96 -22.33 11.25 7.03
C LYS A 96 -23.04 12.15 6.01
N GLU A 97 -22.43 12.41 4.86
CA GLU A 97 -23.08 13.16 3.77
C GLU A 97 -24.31 12.41 3.23
N ALA A 98 -24.16 11.11 2.96
CA ALA A 98 -25.26 10.26 2.49
C ALA A 98 -26.40 10.18 3.51
N GLU A 99 -26.08 10.00 4.80
CA GLU A 99 -27.06 9.98 5.88
C GLU A 99 -27.86 11.30 5.95
N ARG A 100 -27.19 12.45 5.83
CA ARG A 100 -27.85 13.76 5.77
C ARG A 100 -28.78 13.88 4.56
N ARG A 101 -28.36 13.38 3.39
CA ARG A 101 -29.19 13.39 2.17
C ARG A 101 -30.44 12.53 2.35
N ILE A 102 -30.31 11.35 2.97
CA ILE A 102 -31.44 10.46 3.27
C ILE A 102 -32.39 11.13 4.26
N LYS A 103 -31.88 11.65 5.39
CA LYS A 103 -32.71 12.38 6.37
C LYS A 103 -33.44 13.57 5.76
N LYS A 104 -32.80 14.29 4.83
CA LYS A 104 -33.45 15.40 4.10
C LYS A 104 -34.52 14.89 3.14
N ALA A 105 -34.29 13.78 2.44
CA ALA A 105 -35.28 13.18 1.54
C ALA A 105 -36.48 12.62 2.33
N ASP A 106 -36.23 11.98 3.47
CA ASP A 106 -37.26 11.45 4.37
C ASP A 106 -38.14 12.60 4.93
N ASN A 107 -37.51 13.69 5.38
CA ASN A 107 -38.22 14.89 5.80
C ASN A 107 -38.88 15.67 4.63
N ALA A 108 -38.56 15.36 3.38
CA ALA A 108 -39.10 16.00 2.18
C ALA A 108 -40.27 15.22 1.56
N ILE A 109 -40.59 14.00 2.03
CA ILE A 109 -41.87 13.34 1.73
C ILE A 109 -42.95 13.98 2.59
N HIS A 110 -43.10 15.29 2.45
CA HIS A 110 -44.25 16.01 2.96
C HIS A 110 -45.34 15.83 1.92
N ILE A 111 -46.17 14.78 2.05
CA ILE A 111 -47.38 14.64 1.21
C ILE A 111 -48.18 15.93 1.43
N PRO A 112 -48.37 16.78 0.41
CA PRO A 112 -49.16 17.98 0.56
C PRO A 112 -50.55 17.57 1.02
N ALA A 113 -51.10 18.25 2.04
CA ALA A 113 -52.44 17.95 2.55
C ALA A 113 -53.47 17.89 1.41
N THR A 114 -53.30 18.74 0.40
CA THR A 114 -54.08 18.74 -0.84
C THR A 114 -54.03 17.40 -1.59
N THR A 115 -52.85 16.83 -1.83
CA THR A 115 -52.67 15.52 -2.49
C THR A 115 -53.31 14.39 -1.67
N PHE A 116 -53.19 14.45 -0.35
CA PHE A 116 -53.86 13.50 0.55
C PHE A 116 -55.39 13.58 0.39
N TYR A 117 -55.98 14.77 0.48
CA TYR A 117 -57.43 14.95 0.29
C TYR A 117 -57.90 14.53 -1.11
N ILE A 118 -57.16 14.85 -2.17
CA ILE A 118 -57.48 14.40 -3.53
C ILE A 118 -57.49 12.88 -3.61
N THR A 119 -56.51 12.20 -2.99
CA THR A 119 -56.44 10.74 -2.98
C THR A 119 -57.63 10.12 -2.23
N ILE A 120 -58.01 10.69 -1.09
CA ILE A 120 -59.20 10.27 -0.34
C ILE A 120 -60.48 10.48 -1.16
N ILE A 121 -60.63 11.62 -1.85
CA ILE A 121 -61.80 11.91 -2.69
C ILE A 121 -61.89 10.89 -3.84
N ILE A 122 -60.78 10.57 -4.51
CA ILE A 122 -60.74 9.56 -5.58
C ILE A 122 -61.11 8.19 -5.03
N LEU A 123 -60.59 7.80 -3.86
CA LEU A 123 -60.91 6.52 -3.23
C LEU A 123 -62.40 6.42 -2.88
N VAL A 124 -62.99 7.47 -2.32
CA VAL A 124 -64.42 7.53 -1.98
C VAL A 124 -65.28 7.48 -3.25
N ALA A 125 -64.92 8.23 -4.28
CA ALA A 125 -65.63 8.24 -5.56
C ALA A 125 -65.60 6.86 -6.24
N LEU A 126 -64.43 6.22 -6.29
CA LEU A 126 -64.29 4.87 -6.84
C LEU A 126 -65.08 3.84 -6.03
N SER A 127 -65.01 3.90 -4.71
CA SER A 127 -65.79 3.01 -3.83
C SER A 127 -67.29 3.16 -4.06
N SER A 128 -67.79 4.40 -4.13
CA SER A 128 -69.20 4.70 -4.42
C SER A 128 -69.62 4.21 -5.81
N PHE A 129 -68.74 4.36 -6.81
CA PHE A 129 -68.97 3.84 -8.16
C PHE A 129 -69.08 2.31 -8.16
N PHE A 130 -68.19 1.61 -7.45
CA PHE A 130 -68.25 0.16 -7.30
C PHE A 130 -69.54 -0.30 -6.60
N VAL A 131 -69.96 0.37 -5.52
CA VAL A 131 -71.22 0.07 -4.84
C VAL A 131 -72.41 0.28 -5.78
N SER A 132 -72.44 1.39 -6.51
CA SER A 132 -73.51 1.69 -7.47
C SER A 132 -73.58 0.67 -8.61
N MET A 133 -72.43 0.25 -9.13
CA MET A 133 -72.32 -0.79 -10.16
C MET A 133 -72.81 -2.16 -9.65
N ILE A 134 -72.49 -2.50 -8.40
CA ILE A 134 -72.94 -3.74 -7.75
C ILE A 134 -74.45 -3.71 -7.49
N VAL A 135 -75.01 -2.57 -7.05
CA VAL A 135 -76.45 -2.40 -6.79
C VAL A 135 -77.28 -2.42 -8.08
N ALA A 136 -76.81 -1.76 -9.13
CA ALA A 136 -77.50 -1.73 -10.43
C ALA A 136 -77.57 -3.13 -11.08
N ASN A 137 -76.72 -4.05 -10.65
CA ASN A 137 -76.72 -5.42 -11.11
C ASN A 137 -77.33 -6.33 -10.03
N ALA A 138 -78.66 -6.34 -9.91
CA ALA A 138 -79.39 -7.01 -8.83
C ALA A 138 -79.07 -8.51 -8.68
N GLU A 139 -78.73 -9.19 -9.78
CA GLU A 139 -78.31 -10.60 -9.77
C GLU A 139 -76.93 -10.82 -9.12
N ILE A 140 -76.02 -9.84 -9.24
CA ILE A 140 -74.69 -9.86 -8.61
C ILE A 140 -74.84 -9.70 -7.09
N LEU A 141 -75.74 -8.83 -6.63
CA LEU A 141 -75.97 -8.57 -5.20
C LEU A 141 -76.57 -9.77 -4.45
N HIS A 142 -77.41 -10.56 -5.11
CA HIS A 142 -77.97 -11.80 -4.56
C HIS A 142 -77.01 -13.00 -4.62
N SER A 143 -75.85 -12.84 -5.26
CA SER A 143 -74.86 -13.91 -5.36
C SER A 143 -74.21 -14.19 -4.01
N ALA A 144 -74.40 -15.42 -3.53
CA ALA A 144 -73.78 -15.90 -2.28
C ALA A 144 -72.25 -15.79 -2.27
N LEU A 145 -71.60 -15.78 -3.45
CA LEU A 145 -70.15 -15.60 -3.59
C LEU A 145 -69.70 -14.19 -3.20
N ILE A 146 -70.49 -13.16 -3.52
CA ILE A 146 -70.12 -11.76 -3.27
C ILE A 146 -70.30 -11.43 -1.80
N TRP A 147 -71.36 -11.92 -1.16
CA TRP A 147 -71.53 -11.73 0.28
C TRP A 147 -70.41 -12.40 1.10
N LYS A 148 -69.93 -13.57 0.65
CA LYS A 148 -68.74 -14.21 1.24
C LYS A 148 -67.48 -13.36 1.06
N ALA A 149 -67.26 -12.80 -0.13
CA ALA A 149 -66.11 -11.91 -0.38
C ALA A 149 -66.17 -10.64 0.48
N VAL A 150 -67.36 -10.02 0.62
CA VAL A 150 -67.58 -8.84 1.46
C VAL A 150 -67.26 -9.14 2.93
N VAL A 151 -67.74 -10.26 3.47
CA VAL A 151 -67.44 -10.67 4.86
C VAL A 151 -65.93 -10.87 5.06
N ILE A 152 -65.24 -11.50 4.12
CA ILE A 152 -63.78 -11.68 4.18
C ILE A 152 -63.07 -10.32 4.18
N TYR A 153 -63.51 -9.39 3.33
CA TYR A 153 -62.89 -8.07 3.23
C TYR A 153 -63.09 -7.24 4.51
N ILE A 154 -64.26 -7.32 5.13
CA ILE A 154 -64.54 -6.69 6.43
C ILE A 154 -63.62 -7.27 7.52
N LEU A 155 -63.44 -8.59 7.56
CA LEU A 155 -62.53 -9.23 8.52
C LEU A 155 -61.07 -8.78 8.33
N ILE A 156 -60.59 -8.72 7.08
CA ILE A 156 -59.24 -8.24 6.77
C ILE A 156 -59.06 -6.78 7.20
N ALA A 157 -60.06 -5.93 6.95
CA ALA A 157 -60.01 -4.52 7.36
C ALA A 157 -59.92 -4.36 8.88
N ILE A 158 -60.72 -5.12 9.64
CA ILE A 158 -60.68 -5.12 11.12
C ILE A 158 -59.30 -5.59 11.62
N LEU A 159 -58.76 -6.65 11.03
CA LEU A 159 -57.43 -7.17 11.38
C LEU A 159 -56.33 -6.12 11.11
N GLY A 160 -56.41 -5.43 9.97
CA GLY A 160 -55.47 -4.37 9.61
C GLY A 160 -55.49 -3.20 10.59
N ILE A 161 -56.69 -2.74 11.00
CA ILE A 161 -56.83 -1.68 12.00
C ILE A 161 -56.28 -2.12 13.36
N ALA A 162 -56.56 -3.35 13.78
CA ALA A 162 -56.03 -3.89 15.03
C ALA A 162 -54.49 -3.92 15.03
N MET A 163 -53.88 -4.38 13.93
CA MET A 163 -52.41 -4.40 13.79
C MET A 163 -51.81 -2.98 13.78
N ALA A 164 -52.44 -2.02 13.11
CA ALA A 164 -51.98 -0.63 13.10
C ALA A 164 -51.97 0.01 14.51
N ILE A 165 -52.85 -0.44 15.41
CA ILE A 165 -52.90 0.03 16.81
C ILE A 165 -51.89 -0.73 17.70
N ILE A 166 -51.71 -2.03 17.48
CA ILE A 166 -50.90 -2.91 18.33
C ILE A 166 -49.40 -2.79 18.02
N VAL A 167 -49.01 -2.71 16.75
CA VAL A 167 -47.60 -2.71 16.32
C VAL A 167 -46.79 -1.55 16.91
N PRO A 168 -47.29 -0.29 16.91
CA PRO A 168 -46.56 0.82 17.54
C PRO A 168 -46.36 0.62 19.04
N LYS A 169 -47.38 0.12 19.76
CA LYS A 169 -47.31 -0.15 21.20
C LYS A 169 -46.30 -1.24 21.57
N ILE A 170 -46.06 -2.20 20.69
CA ILE A 170 -45.04 -3.23 20.90
C ILE A 170 -43.66 -2.67 20.59
N LEU A 171 -43.51 -1.90 19.51
CA LEU A 171 -42.22 -1.34 19.10
C LEU A 171 -41.67 -0.31 20.11
N ASP A 172 -42.55 0.51 20.70
CA ASP A 172 -42.20 1.45 21.79
C ASP A 172 -41.72 0.74 23.06
N LYS A 173 -42.03 -0.55 23.23
CA LYS A 173 -41.62 -1.34 24.41
C LYS A 173 -40.20 -1.93 24.28
N TRP A 174 -39.62 -1.88 23.08
CA TRP A 174 -38.31 -2.44 22.76
C TRP A 174 -37.26 -1.38 22.41
N THR A 175 -37.63 -0.09 22.44
CA THR A 175 -36.72 1.06 22.33
C THR A 175 -36.57 1.71 23.70
#